data_AF-A0A4R6QMP8-F1
#
_entry.id   AF-A0A4R6QMP8-F1
#
_cell.length_a   1.000
_cell.length_b   1.000
_cell.length_c   1.000
_cell.angle_alpha   90.00
_cell.angle_beta   90.00
_cell.angle_gamma   90.00
#
_symmetry.space_group_name_H-M   'P 1'
#
loop_
_entity.id
_entity.type
_entity.pdbx_description
1 polymer ?
#
loop_
_entity_poly.entity_id
_entity_poly.type
_entity_poly.pdbx_seq_one_letter_code
_entity_poly.pdbx_strand_id
1 'polypeptide(L)'
;MDTNNLQTLSVLLEHAETERDEALRDLQDASNRADQARAQADQLEQYRRDYQLRWNSQFSRQGTMDIVMCYQSFGSRLDQAISHQSTVVQHADSRVTIARELLTQRELRVLSVRKLIERRRQEMLGRLARQDQKSTDEQASRAGWGAGHPLSRLMAHPH
;
A
#
# COMPACT_ATOMS: atom_id res chain seq x y z
N MET A 1 -23.18 -5.97 21.67
CA MET A 1 -21.80 -5.46 21.82
C MET A 1 -20.86 -5.97 20.72
N ASP A 2 -20.93 -7.24 20.30
CA ASP A 2 -20.03 -7.79 19.25
C ASP A 2 -20.23 -7.16 17.86
N THR A 3 -21.45 -6.77 17.50
CA THR A 3 -21.77 -6.05 16.24
C THR A 3 -21.16 -4.64 16.21
N ASN A 4 -21.21 -3.91 17.32
CA ASN A 4 -20.62 -2.57 17.44
C ASN A 4 -19.08 -2.62 17.27
N ASN A 5 -18.43 -3.67 17.77
CA ASN A 5 -16.98 -3.88 17.60
C ASN A 5 -16.62 -4.16 16.13
N LEU A 6 -17.42 -4.97 15.43
CA LEU A 6 -17.23 -5.20 13.99
C LEU A 6 -17.43 -3.93 13.15
N GLN A 7 -18.37 -3.06 13.53
CA GLN A 7 -18.56 -1.75 12.88
C GLN A 7 -17.32 -0.87 13.06
N THR A 8 -16.77 -0.77 14.28
CA THR A 8 -15.52 -0.03 14.53
C THR A 8 -14.35 -0.59 13.71
N LEU A 9 -14.18 -1.91 13.66
CA LEU A 9 -13.12 -2.53 12.84
C LEU A 9 -13.30 -2.27 11.35
N SER A 10 -14.55 -2.18 10.86
CA SER A 10 -14.84 -1.87 9.47
C SER A 10 -14.43 -0.44 9.11
N VAL A 11 -14.71 0.53 9.99
CA VAL A 11 -14.23 1.92 9.85
C VAL A 11 -12.70 1.99 9.88
N LEU A 12 -12.05 1.23 10.77
CA LEU A 12 -10.59 1.15 10.81
C LEU A 12 -10.01 0.54 9.53
N LEU A 13 -10.70 -0.41 8.90
CA LEU A 13 -10.29 -0.98 7.62
C LEU A 13 -10.38 0.06 6.51
N GLU A 14 -11.51 0.75 6.39
CA GLU A 14 -11.72 1.81 5.39
C GLU A 14 -10.65 2.90 5.50
N HIS A 15 -10.33 3.31 6.73
CA HIS A 15 -9.26 4.27 6.97
C HIS A 15 -7.88 3.71 6.55
N ALA A 16 -7.55 2.47 6.91
CA ALA A 16 -6.28 1.85 6.52
C ALA A 16 -6.16 1.67 4.99
N GLU A 17 -7.27 1.41 4.30
CA GLU A 17 -7.33 1.32 2.84
C GLU A 17 -7.12 2.69 2.19
N THR A 18 -7.72 3.74 2.76
CA THR A 18 -7.49 5.12 2.31
C THR A 18 -6.02 5.50 2.46
N GLU A 19 -5.39 5.22 3.61
CA GLU A 19 -3.95 5.49 3.82
C GLU A 19 -3.05 4.70 2.85
N ARG A 20 -3.42 3.46 2.49
CA ARG A 20 -2.70 2.67 1.49
C ARG A 20 -2.82 3.30 0.10
N ASP A 21 -4.02 3.74 -0.27
CA ASP A 21 -4.27 4.32 -1.58
C ASP A 21 -3.57 5.68 -1.74
N GLU A 22 -3.48 6.46 -0.67
CA GLU A 22 -2.64 7.65 -0.60
C GLU A 22 -1.16 7.31 -0.77
N ALA A 23 -0.64 6.33 -0.04
CA ALA A 23 0.76 5.90 -0.17
C ALA A 23 1.08 5.37 -1.59
N LEU A 24 0.11 4.74 -2.26
CA LEU A 24 0.26 4.30 -3.65
C LEU A 24 0.36 5.50 -4.61
N ARG A 25 -0.47 6.53 -4.43
CA ARG A 25 -0.38 7.78 -5.21
C ARG A 25 0.96 8.47 -5.00
N ASP A 26 1.41 8.57 -3.76
CA ASP A 26 2.72 9.15 -3.42
C ASP A 26 3.88 8.41 -4.09
N LEU A 27 3.82 7.08 -4.13
CA LEU A 27 4.80 6.27 -4.84
C LEU A 27 4.78 6.53 -6.35
N GLN A 28 3.60 6.64 -6.94
CA GLN A 28 3.46 6.92 -8.37
C GLN A 28 4.03 8.29 -8.71
N ASP A 29 3.72 9.32 -7.92
CA ASP A 29 4.27 10.66 -8.08
C ASP A 29 5.78 10.71 -7.89
N ALA A 30 6.31 10.03 -6.87
CA ALA A 30 7.75 9.92 -6.64
C ALA A 30 8.45 9.24 -7.83
N SER A 31 7.86 8.17 -8.37
CA SER A 31 8.40 7.43 -9.50
C SER A 31 8.43 8.28 -10.76
N ASN A 32 7.33 8.99 -11.07
CA ASN A 32 7.27 9.91 -12.19
C ASN A 32 8.34 11.01 -12.10
N ARG A 33 8.58 11.56 -10.90
CA ARG A 33 9.64 12.56 -10.67
C ARG A 33 11.04 11.98 -10.87
N ALA A 34 11.28 10.76 -10.41
CA ALA A 34 12.56 10.07 -10.62
C ALA A 34 12.81 9.81 -12.11
N ASP A 35 11.81 9.35 -12.84
CA ASP A 35 11.91 9.12 -14.29
C ASP A 35 12.20 10.41 -15.06
N GLN A 36 11.52 11.51 -14.71
CA GLN A 36 11.80 12.83 -15.28
C GLN A 36 13.22 13.32 -14.98
N ALA A 37 13.68 13.16 -13.73
CA ALA A 37 15.02 13.57 -13.32
C ALA A 37 16.11 12.78 -14.07
N ARG A 38 15.90 11.47 -14.25
CA ARG A 38 16.80 10.59 -15.01
C ARG A 38 16.82 10.97 -16.49
N ALA A 39 15.65 11.20 -17.10
CA ALA A 39 15.57 11.64 -18.49
C ALA A 39 16.32 12.97 -18.72
N GLN A 40 16.21 13.93 -17.79
CA GLN A 40 16.97 15.18 -17.85
C GLN A 40 18.48 14.95 -17.71
N ALA A 41 18.91 14.04 -16.84
CA ALA A 41 20.32 13.68 -16.70
C ALA A 41 20.87 13.08 -18.02
N ASP A 42 20.12 12.17 -18.64
CA ASP A 42 20.49 11.57 -19.92
C ASP A 42 20.60 12.61 -21.04
N GLN A 43 19.66 13.57 -21.07
CA GLN A 43 19.70 14.69 -22.00
C GLN A 43 20.94 15.57 -21.82
N LEU A 44 21.31 15.90 -20.58
CA LEU A 44 22.51 16.69 -20.30
C LEU A 44 23.79 15.96 -20.69
N GLU A 45 23.87 14.65 -20.42
CA GLU A 45 25.05 13.85 -20.77
C GLU A 45 25.16 13.67 -22.30
N GLN A 46 24.04 13.48 -23.00
CA GLN A 46 24.03 13.49 -24.46
C GLN A 46 24.49 14.84 -25.02
N TYR A 47 23.96 15.93 -24.48
CA TYR A 47 24.35 17.28 -24.89
C TYR A 47 25.84 17.54 -24.65
N ARG A 48 26.41 17.06 -23.53
CA ARG A 48 27.85 17.13 -23.24
C ARG A 48 28.69 16.41 -24.29
N ARG A 49 28.30 15.20 -24.70
CA ARG A 49 29.00 14.45 -25.76
C ARG A 49 28.97 15.21 -27.08
N ASP A 50 27.79 15.70 -27.48
CA ASP A 50 27.62 16.45 -28.73
C ASP A 50 28.42 17.75 -28.71
N TYR A 51 28.45 18.43 -27.56
CA TYR A 51 29.24 19.63 -27.34
C TYR A 51 30.75 19.37 -27.52
N GLN A 52 31.27 18.30 -26.92
CA GLN A 52 32.68 17.89 -27.06
C GLN A 52 33.06 17.50 -28.50
N LEU A 53 32.18 16.81 -29.22
CA LEU A 53 32.41 16.46 -30.63
C LEU A 53 32.46 17.70 -31.54
N ARG A 54 31.55 18.65 -31.34
CA ARG A 54 31.54 19.93 -32.08
C ARG A 54 32.80 20.74 -31.80
N TRP A 55 33.29 20.71 -30.57
CA TRP A 55 34.54 21.39 -30.21
C TRP A 55 35.76 20.81 -30.91
N ASN A 56 35.94 19.49 -30.82
CA ASN A 56 37.08 18.81 -31.43
C ASN A 56 37.13 19.06 -32.95
N SER A 57 35.97 19.11 -33.61
CA SER A 57 35.88 19.41 -35.04
C SER A 57 36.14 20.87 -35.39
N GLN A 58 35.65 21.85 -34.60
CA GLN A 58 35.92 23.28 -34.86
C GLN A 58 37.36 23.70 -34.54
N PHE A 59 37.95 23.16 -33.47
CA PHE A 59 39.32 23.49 -33.07
C PHE A 59 40.35 23.08 -34.12
N SER A 60 40.06 22.02 -34.90
CA SER A 60 40.91 21.60 -36.04
C SER A 60 41.04 22.65 -37.15
N ARG A 61 40.19 23.70 -37.16
CA ARG A 61 40.08 24.64 -38.29
C ARG A 61 40.58 26.05 -38.01
N GLN A 62 40.37 26.64 -36.83
CA GLN A 62 40.84 27.99 -36.44
C GLN A 62 40.38 28.31 -35.00
N GLY A 63 41.27 28.22 -34.01
CA GLY A 63 40.95 28.58 -32.61
C GLY A 63 41.55 29.94 -32.22
N THR A 64 40.74 30.99 -32.11
CA THR A 64 41.14 32.25 -31.46
C THR A 64 41.00 32.13 -29.94
N MET A 65 41.92 32.74 -29.18
CA MET A 65 42.01 32.60 -27.72
C MET A 65 40.68 32.91 -26.99
N ASP A 66 39.93 33.92 -27.45
CA ASP A 66 38.64 34.30 -26.85
C ASP A 66 37.56 33.21 -27.01
N ILE A 67 37.56 32.49 -28.14
CA ILE A 67 36.64 31.38 -28.39
C ILE A 67 36.94 30.21 -27.45
N VAL A 68 38.23 29.97 -27.16
CA VAL A 68 38.67 28.92 -26.23
C VAL A 68 38.19 29.20 -24.80
N MET A 69 38.33 30.44 -24.32
CA MET A 69 37.87 30.79 -22.98
C MET A 69 36.35 30.67 -22.83
N CYS A 70 35.58 31.12 -23.83
CA CYS A 70 34.12 31.01 -23.83
C CYS A 70 33.69 29.53 -23.78
N TYR A 71 34.35 28.67 -24.57
CA TYR A 71 34.10 27.24 -24.58
C TYR A 71 34.34 26.59 -23.22
N GLN A 72 35.49 26.83 -22.59
CA GLN A 72 35.80 26.28 -21.28
C GLN A 72 34.83 26.76 -20.19
N SER A 73 34.43 28.04 -20.23
CA SER A 73 33.45 28.59 -19.30
C SER A 73 32.08 27.92 -19.42
N PHE A 74 31.60 27.68 -20.64
CA PHE A 74 30.33 26.97 -20.84
C PHE A 74 30.44 25.49 -20.45
N GLY A 75 31.54 24.81 -20.80
CA GLY A 75 31.80 23.43 -20.39
C GLY A 75 31.75 23.27 -18.86
N SER A 76 32.41 24.18 -18.12
CA SER A 76 32.37 24.19 -16.65
C SER A 76 30.95 24.35 -16.10
N ARG A 77 30.13 25.23 -16.70
CA ARG A 77 28.71 25.39 -16.32
C ARG A 77 27.88 24.14 -16.62
N LEU A 78 28.15 23.47 -17.75
CA LEU A 78 27.48 22.22 -18.10
C LEU A 78 27.85 21.09 -17.13
N ASP A 79 29.13 20.95 -16.77
CA ASP A 79 29.56 19.96 -15.78
C ASP A 79 28.94 20.24 -14.40
N GLN A 80 28.81 21.51 -14.00
CA GLN A 80 28.08 21.91 -12.78
C GLN A 80 26.60 21.52 -12.83
N ALA A 81 25.93 21.77 -13.96
CA ALA A 81 24.53 21.39 -14.15
C ALA A 81 24.33 19.88 -14.09
N ILE A 82 25.24 19.08 -14.66
CA ILE A 82 25.22 17.62 -14.60
C ILE A 82 25.42 17.12 -13.17
N SER A 83 26.39 17.69 -12.44
CA SER A 83 26.61 17.36 -11.03
C SER A 83 25.37 17.65 -10.17
N HIS A 84 24.74 18.82 -10.39
CA HIS A 84 23.50 19.17 -9.73
C HIS A 84 22.37 18.19 -10.09
N GLN A 85 22.19 17.88 -11.38
CA GLN A 85 21.16 16.95 -11.84
C GLN A 85 21.35 15.54 -11.27
N SER A 86 22.61 15.07 -11.16
CA SER A 86 22.92 13.80 -10.53
C SER A 86 22.44 13.75 -9.07
N THR A 87 22.63 14.84 -8.33
CA THR A 87 22.13 14.97 -6.96
C THR A 87 20.60 14.94 -6.93
N VAL A 88 19.93 15.62 -7.87
CA VAL A 88 18.46 15.58 -8.00
C VAL A 88 17.95 14.15 -8.26
N VAL A 89 18.61 13.40 -9.16
CA VAL A 89 18.27 11.99 -9.42
C VAL A 89 18.41 11.14 -8.16
N GLN A 90 19.51 11.28 -7.43
CA GLN A 90 19.73 10.54 -6.17
C GLN A 90 18.65 10.83 -5.14
N HIS A 91 18.25 12.10 -4.98
CA HIS A 91 17.17 12.46 -4.07
C HIS A 91 15.81 11.91 -4.52
N ALA A 92 15.50 11.96 -5.82
CA ALA A 92 14.26 11.40 -6.36
C ALA A 92 14.20 9.88 -6.18
N ASP A 93 15.31 9.17 -6.41
CA ASP A 93 15.40 7.72 -6.19
C ASP A 93 15.27 7.32 -4.72
N SER A 94 15.86 8.10 -3.82
CA SER A 94 15.68 7.95 -2.37
C SER A 94 14.21 8.12 -1.99
N ARG A 95 13.52 9.13 -2.54
CA ARG A 95 12.09 9.37 -2.33
C ARG A 95 11.23 8.20 -2.81
N VAL A 96 11.55 7.60 -3.95
CA VAL A 96 10.87 6.39 -4.43
C VAL A 96 11.02 5.24 -3.44
N THR A 97 12.24 5.00 -2.96
CA THR A 97 12.52 3.94 -1.97
C THR A 97 11.67 4.13 -0.70
N ILE A 98 11.67 5.33 -0.13
CA ILE A 98 10.89 5.67 1.07
C ILE A 98 9.38 5.47 0.81
N ALA A 99 8.86 5.91 -0.34
CA ALA A 99 7.45 5.74 -0.68
C ALA A 99 7.05 4.27 -0.84
N ARG A 100 7.93 3.42 -1.40
CA ARG A 100 7.72 1.97 -1.51
C ARG A 100 7.64 1.30 -0.14
N GLU A 101 8.55 1.66 0.76
CA GLU A 101 8.54 1.15 2.13
C GLU A 101 7.26 1.54 2.86
N LEU A 102 6.84 2.80 2.74
CA LEU A 102 5.59 3.28 3.32
C LEU A 102 4.38 2.52 2.76
N LEU A 103 4.27 2.35 1.44
CA LEU A 103 3.19 1.58 0.82
C LEU A 103 3.13 0.16 1.38
N THR A 104 4.28 -0.52 1.45
CA THR A 104 4.39 -1.88 2.01
C THR A 104 3.85 -1.94 3.45
N GLN A 105 4.20 -0.95 4.29
CA GLN A 105 3.69 -0.88 5.66
C GLN A 105 2.17 -0.68 5.71
N ARG A 106 1.61 0.14 4.82
CA ARG A 106 0.15 0.37 4.74
C ARG A 106 -0.60 -0.86 4.25
N GLU A 107 -0.05 -1.57 3.26
CA GLU A 107 -0.60 -2.85 2.79
C GLU A 107 -0.63 -3.89 3.92
N LEU A 108 0.46 -4.03 4.68
CA LEU A 108 0.52 -4.92 5.83
C LEU A 108 -0.52 -4.56 6.91
N ARG A 109 -0.75 -3.26 7.14
CA ARG A 109 -1.79 -2.79 8.06
C ARG A 109 -3.19 -3.20 7.58
N VAL A 110 -3.51 -3.01 6.30
CA VAL A 110 -4.78 -3.44 5.70
C VAL A 110 -4.98 -4.95 5.88
N LEU A 111 -3.98 -5.76 5.53
CA LEU A 111 -4.04 -7.21 5.70
C LEU A 111 -4.27 -7.62 7.15
N SER A 112 -3.60 -6.96 8.09
CA SER A 112 -3.72 -7.22 9.52
C SER A 112 -5.13 -6.92 10.04
N VAL A 113 -5.71 -5.78 9.66
CA VAL A 113 -7.08 -5.40 10.05
C VAL A 113 -8.10 -6.36 9.42
N ARG A 114 -7.94 -6.73 8.15
CA ARG A 114 -8.80 -7.73 7.48
C ARG A 114 -8.79 -9.07 8.21
N LYS A 115 -7.60 -9.55 8.59
CA LYS A 115 -7.44 -10.80 9.35
C LYS A 115 -8.11 -10.73 10.73
N LEU A 116 -8.03 -9.59 11.40
CA LEU A 116 -8.69 -9.37 12.68
C LEU A 116 -10.22 -9.39 12.55
N ILE A 117 -10.77 -8.73 11.54
CA ILE A 117 -12.21 -8.75 11.24
C ILE A 117 -12.69 -10.18 10.99
N GLU A 118 -11.96 -10.94 10.16
CA GLU A 118 -12.30 -12.33 9.85
C GLU A 118 -12.33 -13.20 11.10
N ARG A 119 -11.29 -13.11 11.93
CA ARG A 119 -11.25 -13.82 13.23
C ARG A 119 -12.45 -13.45 14.11
N ARG A 120 -12.81 -12.16 14.17
CA ARG A 120 -13.94 -11.72 15.00
C ARG A 120 -15.28 -12.22 14.49
N ARG A 121 -15.46 -12.32 13.17
CA ARG A 121 -16.65 -12.93 12.55
C ARG A 121 -16.75 -14.41 12.89
N GLN A 122 -15.65 -15.15 12.78
CA GLN A 122 -15.63 -16.58 13.14
C GLN A 122 -15.94 -16.82 14.62
N GLU A 123 -15.38 -16.00 15.53
CA GLU A 123 -15.69 -16.05 16.96
C GLU A 123 -17.17 -15.81 17.24
N MET A 124 -17.80 -14.86 16.53
CA MET A 124 -19.23 -14.56 16.66
C MET A 124 -20.10 -15.72 16.15
N LEU A 125 -19.81 -16.27 14.97
CA LEU A 125 -20.53 -17.42 14.41
C LEU A 125 -20.44 -18.64 15.34
N GLY A 126 -19.26 -18.92 15.89
CA GLY A 126 -19.07 -20.01 16.83
C GLY A 126 -19.76 -19.79 18.19
N ARG A 127 -20.04 -18.54 18.60
CA ARG A 127 -20.87 -18.25 19.79
C ARG A 127 -22.34 -18.47 19.49
N LEU A 128 -22.84 -18.02 18.34
CA LEU A 128 -24.23 -18.22 17.92
C LEU A 128 -24.56 -19.71 17.78
N ALA A 129 -23.72 -20.49 17.10
CA ALA A 129 -23.92 -21.94 16.97
C ALA A 129 -24.00 -22.66 18.32
N ARG A 130 -23.19 -22.24 19.31
CA ARG A 130 -23.24 -22.79 20.67
C ARG A 130 -24.51 -22.41 21.42
N GLN A 131 -25.02 -21.20 21.22
CA GLN A 131 -26.29 -20.75 21.81
C GLN A 131 -27.48 -21.51 21.21
N ASP A 132 -27.51 -21.69 19.89
CA ASP A 132 -28.56 -22.41 19.17
C ASP A 132 -28.59 -23.89 19.57
N GLN A 133 -27.43 -24.54 19.67
CA GLN A 133 -27.33 -25.92 20.14
C GLN A 133 -27.89 -26.05 21.57
N LYS A 134 -27.49 -25.15 22.48
CA LYS A 134 -27.98 -25.17 23.87
C LYS A 134 -29.49 -24.98 23.95
N SER A 135 -30.05 -24.04 23.17
CA SER A 135 -31.49 -23.84 23.11
C SER A 135 -32.23 -25.08 22.58
N THR A 136 -31.66 -25.74 21.57
CA THR A 136 -32.22 -26.97 21.00
C THR A 136 -32.22 -28.11 22.02
N ASP A 137 -31.11 -28.31 22.75
CA ASP A 137 -31.00 -29.34 23.79
C ASP A 137 -31.96 -29.08 24.97
N GLU A 138 -32.15 -27.82 25.37
CA GLU A 138 -33.13 -27.43 26.39
C GLU A 138 -34.58 -27.69 25.97
N GLN A 139 -34.92 -27.48 24.68
CA GLN A 139 -36.24 -27.81 24.15
C GLN A 139 -36.45 -29.32 24.04
N ALA A 140 -35.46 -30.07 23.56
CA ALA A 140 -35.52 -31.52 23.45
C ALA A 140 -35.65 -32.19 24.83
N SER A 141 -34.89 -31.70 25.83
CA SER A 141 -35.04 -32.18 27.22
C SER A 141 -36.43 -31.85 27.77
N ARG A 142 -36.96 -30.62 27.63
CA ARG A 142 -38.33 -30.31 28.08
C ARG A 142 -39.40 -31.16 27.39
N ALA A 143 -39.27 -31.41 26.08
CA ALA A 143 -40.19 -32.27 25.34
C ALA A 143 -40.10 -33.76 25.77
N GLY A 144 -38.89 -34.26 26.02
CA GLY A 144 -38.66 -35.62 26.52
C GLY A 144 -39.26 -35.87 27.92
N TRP A 145 -39.26 -34.85 28.79
CA TRP A 145 -39.84 -34.94 30.14
C TRP A 145 -41.38 -34.82 30.11
N GLY A 146 -41.95 -34.09 29.15
CA GLY A 146 -43.40 -34.01 28.94
C GLY A 146 -44.01 -35.26 28.29
N ALA A 147 -43.27 -35.94 27.41
CA ALA A 147 -43.73 -37.17 26.75
C ALA A 147 -43.51 -38.44 27.60
N GLY A 148 -42.69 -38.35 28.65
CA GLY A 148 -42.26 -39.48 29.47
C GLY A 148 -42.88 -39.56 30.87
N HIS A 149 -44.02 -38.91 31.15
CA HIS A 149 -44.71 -39.09 32.44
C HIS A 149 -45.67 -40.30 32.39
N PRO A 150 -45.35 -41.44 33.02
CA PRO A 150 -46.16 -42.68 32.95
C PRO A 150 -47.45 -42.65 33.80
N LEU A 151 -48.07 -41.49 34.07
CA LEU A 151 -49.26 -41.40 34.95
C LEU A 151 -50.51 -40.77 34.34
N SER A 152 -50.59 -40.66 33.01
CA SER A 152 -51.85 -40.29 32.32
C SER A 152 -52.60 -41.47 31.70
N ARG A 153 -52.14 -42.72 31.88
CA ARG A 153 -52.73 -43.92 31.24
C ARG A 153 -53.65 -44.77 32.13
N LEU A 154 -54.09 -44.30 33.31
CA LEU A 154 -54.79 -45.18 34.27
C LEU A 154 -56.14 -44.70 34.83
N MET A 155 -56.87 -43.83 34.13
CA MET A 155 -58.30 -43.65 34.40
C MET A 155 -59.10 -43.42 33.12
N ALA A 156 -59.33 -44.50 32.36
CA ALA A 156 -60.43 -44.56 31.41
C ALA A 156 -61.01 -45.98 31.38
N HIS A 157 -62.31 -46.05 31.72
CA HIS A 157 -63.31 -47.12 31.53
C HIS A 157 -63.54 -48.13 32.69
N PRO A 158 -64.76 -48.70 32.79
CA PRO A 158 -66.09 -48.10 32.63
C PRO A 158 -67.09 -48.59 33.71
N HIS A 159 -68.21 -47.87 33.91
CA HIS A 159 -69.55 -48.45 34.18
C HIS A 159 -70.63 -47.37 34.04
#